data_AF-A0A1H6THU9-F1
#
_entry.id   AF-A0A1H6THU9-F1
#
_cell.length_a   1.000
_cell.length_b   1.000
_cell.length_c   1.000
_cell.angle_alpha   90.00
_cell.angle_beta   90.00
_cell.angle_gamma   90.00
#
_symmetry.space_group_name_H-M   'P 1'
#
loop_
_entity.id
_entity.type
_entity.pdbx_description
1 polymer ?
#
loop_
_entity_poly.entity_id
_entity_poly.type
_entity_poly.pdbx_seq_one_letter_code
_entity_poly.pdbx_strand_id
1 'polypeptide(L)'
;MRGALASVFSLIRDVSVPYGFEIEGYPILSTTRLRMVADQKNLVYHFEVALRPNAFWVDLKKIDFSGKAAIPKPDLSNQQTYSGETSGYCKESAPFRFIGF
;
A
#
# COMPACT_ATOMS: atom_id res chain seq x y z
N MET A 1 -19.29 -8.27 6.05
CA MET A 1 -18.00 -7.65 6.45
C MET A 1 -17.40 -6.67 5.43
N ARG A 2 -17.92 -6.54 4.20
CA ARG A 2 -17.43 -5.54 3.21
C ARG A 2 -17.56 -4.07 3.69
N GLY A 3 -18.55 -3.77 4.53
CA GLY A 3 -18.79 -2.43 5.08
C GLY A 3 -17.67 -1.92 5.98
N ALA A 4 -17.05 -2.78 6.81
CA ALA A 4 -15.99 -2.36 7.72
C ALA A 4 -14.76 -1.82 6.97
N LEU A 5 -14.35 -2.51 5.90
CA LEU A 5 -13.25 -2.06 5.05
C LEU A 5 -13.56 -0.70 4.41
N ALA A 6 -14.77 -0.54 3.87
CA ALA A 6 -15.19 0.72 3.25
C ALA A 6 -15.23 1.87 4.27
N SER A 7 -15.70 1.63 5.49
CA SER A 7 -15.72 2.60 6.58
C SER A 7 -14.32 3.05 6.98
N VAL A 8 -13.38 2.12 7.14
CA VAL A 8 -11.98 2.45 7.47
C VAL A 8 -11.33 3.24 6.35
N PHE A 9 -11.57 2.86 5.09
CA PHE A 9 -11.10 3.63 3.93
C PHE A 9 -11.70 5.04 3.86
N SER A 10 -12.96 5.22 4.27
CA SER A 10 -13.57 6.55 4.36
C SER A 10 -12.84 7.41 5.39
N LEU A 11 -12.61 6.88 6.59
CA LEU A 11 -11.96 7.62 7.68
C LEU A 11 -10.51 8.01 7.33
N ILE A 12 -9.74 7.09 6.76
CA ILE A 12 -8.33 7.39 6.40
C ILE A 12 -8.23 8.40 5.25
N ARG A 13 -9.22 8.47 4.35
CA ARG A 13 -9.31 9.52 3.32
C ARG A 13 -9.67 10.87 3.92
N ASP A 14 -10.55 10.90 4.92
CA ASP A 14 -10.97 12.13 5.62
C ASP A 14 -9.79 12.79 6.35
N VAL A 15 -8.97 12.01 7.04
CA VAL A 15 -7.77 12.53 7.74
C VAL A 15 -6.54 12.69 6.84
N SER A 16 -6.66 12.45 5.53
CA SER A 16 -5.55 12.63 4.58
C SER A 16 -5.38 14.09 4.20
N VAL A 17 -4.13 14.52 4.04
CA VAL A 17 -3.83 15.84 3.50
C VAL A 17 -3.97 15.82 1.98
N PRO A 18 -4.76 16.73 1.37
CA PRO A 18 -4.92 16.80 -0.08
C PRO A 18 -3.59 17.02 -0.81
N TYR A 19 -3.54 16.60 -2.08
CA TYR A 19 -2.34 16.77 -2.90
C TYR A 19 -2.07 18.25 -3.20
N GLY A 20 -0.83 18.69 -2.93
CA GLY A 20 -0.40 20.06 -3.17
C GLY A 20 -0.96 21.08 -2.17
N PHE A 21 -1.53 20.62 -1.06
CA PHE A 21 -2.00 21.49 0.00
C PHE A 21 -0.83 21.96 0.87
N GLU A 22 -0.60 23.26 0.90
CA GLU A 22 0.42 23.92 1.70
C GLU A 22 -0.23 25.04 2.51
N ILE A 23 0.21 25.20 3.77
CA ILE A 23 -0.19 26.32 4.63
C ILE A 23 1.09 27.08 4.98
N GLU A 24 1.08 28.39 4.73
CA GLU A 24 2.16 29.29 5.11
C GLU A 24 2.41 29.20 6.64
N GLY A 25 3.66 29.01 7.04
CA GLY A 25 4.04 28.81 8.45
C GLY A 25 4.00 27.37 8.95
N TYR A 26 3.56 26.39 8.14
CA TYR A 26 3.52 24.97 8.52
C TYR A 26 4.33 24.08 7.55
N PRO A 27 5.68 24.17 7.55
CA PRO A 27 6.55 23.46 6.61
C PRO A 27 6.57 21.94 6.78
N ILE A 28 6.11 21.44 7.94
CA ILE A 28 6.01 20.00 8.22
C ILE A 28 4.74 19.36 7.64
N LEU A 29 3.82 20.17 7.11
CA LEU A 29 2.60 19.66 6.49
C LEU A 29 2.98 19.00 5.17
N SER A 30 2.75 17.69 5.07
CA SER A 30 3.11 16.90 3.91
C SER A 30 1.87 16.28 3.28
N THR A 31 1.84 16.32 1.96
CA THR A 31 0.79 15.69 1.16
C THR A 31 0.77 14.18 1.37
N THR A 32 -0.42 13.61 1.56
CA THR A 32 -0.59 12.16 1.60
C THR A 32 -0.29 11.54 0.23
N ARG A 33 0.63 10.56 0.18
CA ARG A 33 1.03 9.88 -1.06
C ARG A 33 0.34 8.52 -1.25
N LEU A 34 0.18 7.75 -0.17
CA LEU A 34 -0.36 6.40 -0.20
C LEU A 34 -1.13 6.12 1.11
N ARG A 35 -2.15 5.29 1.03
CA ARG A 35 -2.95 4.79 2.16
C ARG A 35 -2.91 3.27 2.18
N MET A 36 -2.94 2.69 3.37
CA MET A 36 -2.94 1.24 3.59
C MET A 36 -3.95 0.86 4.66
N VAL A 37 -4.68 -0.24 4.44
CA VAL A 37 -5.57 -0.84 5.43
C VAL A 37 -5.24 -2.32 5.54
N ALA A 38 -4.94 -2.79 6.75
CA ALA A 38 -4.66 -4.19 7.03
C ALA A 38 -5.92 -4.88 7.59
N ASP A 39 -6.50 -5.79 6.82
CA ASP A 39 -7.51 -6.72 7.30
C ASP A 39 -6.82 -7.90 7.99
N GLN A 40 -6.60 -7.74 9.29
CA GLN A 40 -5.89 -8.72 10.11
C GLN A 40 -6.64 -10.05 10.24
N LYS A 41 -7.97 -10.05 10.13
CA LYS A 41 -8.76 -11.28 10.26
C LYS A 41 -8.68 -12.13 9.00
N ASN A 42 -8.75 -11.50 7.84
CA ASN A 42 -8.68 -12.21 6.55
C ASN A 42 -7.25 -12.32 6.00
N LEU A 43 -6.28 -11.68 6.67
CA LEU A 43 -4.87 -11.60 6.29
C LEU A 43 -4.66 -10.96 4.91
N VAL A 44 -5.34 -9.83 4.68
CA VAL A 44 -5.28 -9.08 3.43
C VAL A 44 -4.78 -7.66 3.67
N TYR A 45 -3.79 -7.23 2.90
CA TYR A 45 -3.29 -5.86 2.92
C TYR A 45 -3.83 -5.10 1.72
N HIS A 46 -4.60 -4.04 1.96
CA HIS A 46 -5.13 -3.16 0.93
C HIS A 46 -4.29 -1.89 0.80
N PHE A 47 -4.07 -1.44 -0.44
CA PHE A 47 -3.27 -0.28 -0.78
C PHE A 47 -4.04 0.64 -1.73
N GLU A 48 -3.91 1.94 -1.51
CA GLU A 48 -4.45 2.98 -2.39
C GLU A 48 -3.42 4.09 -2.59
N VAL A 49 -3.12 4.42 -3.84
CA VAL A 49 -2.22 5.54 -4.18
C VAL A 49 -3.06 6.82 -4.21
N ALA A 50 -2.70 7.86 -3.46
CA ALA A 50 -3.55 9.07 -3.38
C ALA A 50 -3.64 9.83 -4.71
N LEU A 51 -2.57 9.77 -5.50
CA LEU A 51 -2.43 10.45 -6.79
C LEU A 51 -3.13 9.75 -7.96
N ARG A 52 -3.66 8.54 -7.77
CA ARG A 52 -4.21 7.72 -8.85
C ARG A 52 -5.40 6.92 -8.34
N PRO A 53 -6.49 6.78 -9.09
CA PRO A 53 -7.62 5.95 -8.69
C PRO A 53 -7.24 4.47 -8.86
N ASN A 54 -6.31 3.99 -8.03
CA ASN A 54 -5.82 2.64 -8.06
C ASN A 54 -5.86 2.03 -6.67
N ALA A 55 -6.69 0.99 -6.52
CA ALA A 55 -6.80 0.19 -5.32
C ALA A 55 -6.43 -1.25 -5.65
N PHE A 56 -5.48 -1.78 -4.90
CA PHE A 56 -5.08 -3.17 -4.98
C PHE A 56 -4.91 -3.75 -3.60
N TRP A 57 -4.81 -5.07 -3.53
CA TRP A 57 -4.54 -5.76 -2.28
C TRP A 57 -3.67 -6.97 -2.50
N VAL A 58 -3.05 -7.41 -1.40
CA VAL A 58 -2.22 -8.60 -1.35
C VAL A 58 -2.85 -9.54 -0.34
N ASP A 59 -3.24 -10.72 -0.79
CA ASP A 59 -3.70 -11.80 0.10
C ASP A 59 -2.49 -12.56 0.62
N LEU A 60 -2.19 -12.41 1.93
CA LEU A 60 -1.03 -13.06 2.54
C LEU A 60 -1.17 -14.58 2.56
N LYS A 61 -2.38 -15.14 2.49
CA LYS A 61 -2.59 -16.59 2.41
C LYS A 61 -2.11 -17.18 1.08
N LYS A 62 -1.87 -16.32 0.07
CA LYS A 62 -1.31 -16.71 -1.23
C LYS A 62 0.20 -16.54 -1.31
N ILE A 63 0.85 -16.11 -0.23
CA ILE A 63 2.30 -15.95 -0.16
C ILE A 63 2.89 -17.11 0.65
N ASP A 64 3.96 -17.71 0.13
CA ASP A 64 4.73 -18.72 0.87
C ASP A 64 5.75 -18.03 1.78
N PHE A 65 5.62 -18.26 3.09
CA PHE A 65 6.53 -17.75 4.13
C PHE A 65 7.44 -18.83 4.73
N SER A 66 7.57 -20.00 4.08
CA SER A 66 8.34 -21.14 4.57
C SER A 66 9.87 -20.93 4.62
N GLY A 67 10.37 -19.73 4.28
CA GLY A 67 11.79 -19.37 4.25
C GLY A 67 12.57 -19.90 3.04
N LYS A 68 11.92 -20.71 2.18
CA LYS A 68 12.49 -21.23 0.92
C LYS A 68 12.01 -20.45 -0.31
N ALA A 69 10.99 -19.61 -0.13
CA ALA A 69 10.37 -18.87 -1.22
C ALA A 69 11.22 -17.65 -1.62
N ALA A 70 11.22 -17.38 -2.92
CA ALA A 70 11.69 -16.13 -3.50
C ALA A 70 11.01 -14.93 -2.81
N ILE A 71 11.76 -13.87 -2.51
CA ILE A 71 11.19 -12.64 -1.91
C ILE A 71 10.32 -11.96 -2.96
N PRO A 72 8.99 -11.95 -2.79
CA PRO A 72 8.08 -11.39 -3.76
C PRO A 72 8.09 -9.87 -3.60
N LYS A 73 8.49 -9.14 -4.65
CA LYS A 73 8.43 -7.67 -4.69
C LYS A 73 7.42 -7.20 -5.75
N PRO A 74 6.33 -6.53 -5.35
CA PRO A 74 5.51 -5.78 -6.30
C PRO A 74 6.28 -4.51 -6.69
N ASP A 75 6.46 -4.30 -7.99
CA ASP A 75 7.18 -3.14 -8.51
C ASP A 75 6.23 -1.96 -8.68
N LEU A 76 6.24 -1.05 -7.71
CA LEU A 76 5.49 0.21 -7.75
C LEU A 76 6.28 1.36 -8.40
N SER A 77 7.47 1.09 -8.94
CA SER A 77 8.27 2.08 -9.66
C SER A 77 7.68 2.37 -11.04
N ASN A 78 8.18 3.42 -11.70
CA ASN A 78 7.83 3.75 -13.09
C ASN A 78 6.32 3.81 -13.35
N GLN A 79 5.54 4.28 -12.39
CA GLN A 79 4.10 4.51 -12.58
C GLN A 79 3.29 3.24 -12.83
N GLN A 80 3.80 2.05 -12.46
CA GLN A 80 3.12 0.78 -12.66
C GLN A 80 1.81 0.73 -11.85
N THR A 81 0.74 0.25 -12.48
CA THR A 81 -0.62 0.26 -11.91
C THR A 81 -1.10 -1.17 -11.74
N TYR A 82 -1.48 -1.52 -10.51
CA TYR A 82 -2.05 -2.83 -10.17
C TYR A 82 -3.49 -2.66 -9.75
N SER A 83 -4.42 -3.47 -10.24
CA SER A 83 -5.80 -3.46 -9.79
C SER A 83 -6.18 -4.85 -9.28
N GLY A 84 -6.92 -4.88 -8.18
CA GLY A 84 -7.41 -6.15 -7.65
C GLY A 84 -6.42 -6.84 -6.72
N GLU A 85 -6.45 -8.18 -6.75
CA GLU A 85 -5.55 -9.03 -5.99
C GLU A 85 -4.21 -9.17 -6.74
N THR A 86 -3.10 -8.81 -6.08
CA THR A 86 -1.82 -8.56 -6.74
C THR A 86 -0.71 -9.54 -6.33
N SER A 87 -0.95 -10.50 -5.43
CA SER A 87 0.11 -11.38 -4.91
C SER A 87 0.86 -12.15 -6.01
N GLY A 88 0.19 -12.49 -7.11
CA GLY A 88 0.78 -13.18 -8.26
C GLY A 88 1.64 -12.32 -9.19
N TYR A 89 1.65 -10.99 -9.05
CA TYR A 89 2.48 -10.09 -9.86
C TYR A 89 3.84 -9.81 -9.25
N CYS A 90 4.07 -10.28 -8.03
CA CYS A 90 5.35 -10.12 -7.37
C CYS A 90 6.43 -10.90 -8.10
N LYS A 91 7.51 -10.21 -8.46
CA LYS A 91 8.69 -10.84 -9.06
C LYS A 91 9.70 -11.15 -7.97
N GLU A 92 10.46 -12.22 -8.18
CA GLU A 92 11.61 -12.55 -7.34
C GLU A 92 12.60 -11.38 -7.36
N SER A 93 13.06 -10.98 -6.18
CA SER A 93 13.99 -9.86 -6.03
C SER A 93 14.91 -10.10 -4.84
N ALA A 94 16.14 -9.61 -4.93
CA ALA A 94 17.02 -9.56 -3.75
C ALA A 94 16.43 -8.59 -2.69
N PRO A 95 16.61 -8.87 -1.39
CA PRO A 95 16.22 -7.91 -0.36
C PRO A 95 16.97 -6.58 -0.56
N PHE A 96 16.30 -5.47 -0.30
CA PHE A 96 16.96 -4.16 -0.39
C PHE A 96 17.94 -3.98 0.77
N ARG A 97 19.05 -3.27 0.51
CA ARG A 97 20.02 -2.92 1.54
C ARG A 97 19.47 -1.77 2.39
N PHE A 98 19.45 -1.94 3.71
CA PHE A 98 19.16 -0.85 4.64
C PHE A 98 20.31 0.17 4.62
N ILE A 99 19.95 1.46 4.64
CA ILE A 99 20.93 2.55 4.79
C ILE A 99 21.36 2.58 6.26
N GLY A 100 22.67 2.58 6.53
CA GLY A 100 23.21 2.72 7.90
C GLY A 100 23.86 1.48 8.51
N PHE A 101 24.06 0.42 7.71
CA PHE A 101 24.96 -0.70 8.04
C PHE A 101 26.11 -0.80 7.02
#